data_AF-A0A431LQN4-F1
#
_entry.id   AF-A0A431LQN4-F1
#
_cell.length_a   1.000
_cell.length_b   1.000
_cell.length_c   1.000
_cell.angle_alpha   90.00
_cell.angle_beta   90.00
_cell.angle_gamma   90.00
#
_symmetry.space_group_name_H-M   'P 1'
#
loop_
_entity.id
_entity.type
_entity.pdbx_description
1 polymer ?
#
loop_
_entity_poly.entity_id
_entity_poly.type
_entity_poly.pdbx_seq_one_letter_code
_entity_poly.pdbx_strand_id
1 'polypeptide(L)' 'MQELSTPIASDPQDVGFVPHAITLTGFKGIRSGLGRDTLSLDLDTLAGDAVLVAIGGANGRGKTTLMDNLHPLC' A
#
# COMPACT_ATOMS: atom_id res chain seq x y z
N MET A 1 -2.18 -23.13 -40.24
CA MET A 1 -3.42 -22.54 -39.71
C MET A 1 -3.30 -22.52 -38.20
N GLN A 2 -3.57 -21.36 -37.62
CA GLN A 2 -3.21 -20.98 -36.26
C GLN A 2 -4.49 -20.97 -35.42
N GLU A 3 -4.58 -21.82 -34.40
CA GLU A 3 -5.57 -21.63 -33.32
C GLU A 3 -4.84 -20.81 -32.24
N LEU A 4 -4.99 -19.49 -32.33
CA LEU A 4 -4.68 -18.58 -31.24
C LEU A 4 -5.77 -18.79 -30.19
N SER A 5 -5.46 -19.51 -29.12
CA SER A 5 -6.25 -19.42 -27.90
C SER A 5 -6.17 -17.97 -27.42
N THR A 6 -7.21 -17.19 -27.72
CA THR A 6 -7.42 -15.86 -27.16
C THR A 6 -7.14 -15.95 -25.66
N PRO A 7 -6.23 -15.13 -25.09
CA PRO A 7 -6.17 -15.03 -23.65
C PRO A 7 -7.57 -14.59 -23.22
N ILE A 8 -8.25 -15.44 -22.45
CA ILE A 8 -9.44 -15.03 -21.69
C ILE A 8 -9.03 -13.73 -21.01
N ALA A 9 -9.73 -12.64 -21.33
CA ALA A 9 -9.55 -11.40 -20.60
C ALA A 9 -9.77 -11.79 -19.14
N SER A 10 -8.71 -11.71 -18.33
CA SER A 10 -8.80 -11.72 -16.87
C SER A 10 -9.99 -10.83 -16.51
N ASP A 11 -10.90 -11.35 -15.69
CA ASP A 11 -12.08 -10.62 -15.24
C ASP A 11 -11.67 -9.17 -14.92
N PRO A 12 -12.26 -8.14 -15.56
CA PRO A 12 -11.91 -6.75 -15.28
C PRO A 12 -12.19 -6.35 -13.83
N GLN A 13 -12.79 -7.23 -13.02
CA GLN A 13 -12.99 -7.09 -11.58
C GLN A 13 -12.01 -7.91 -10.72
N ASP A 14 -11.08 -8.68 -11.30
CA ASP A 14 -10.01 -9.39 -10.58
C ASP A 14 -8.76 -8.52 -10.44
N VAL A 15 -8.97 -7.25 -10.07
CA VAL A 15 -7.92 -6.44 -9.49
C VAL A 15 -7.99 -6.70 -7.99
N GLY A 16 -6.97 -7.36 -7.44
CA GLY A 16 -6.87 -7.57 -5.99
C GLY A 16 -6.96 -6.26 -5.21
N PHE A 17 -6.94 -6.32 -3.89
CA PHE A 17 -7.01 -5.11 -3.06
C PHE A 17 -5.93 -4.08 -3.43
N VAL A 18 -6.37 -2.87 -3.77
CA VAL A 18 -5.50 -1.71 -4.00
C VAL A 18 -5.70 -0.71 -2.85
N PRO A 19 -4.68 -0.45 -2.01
CA PRO A 19 -4.79 0.53 -0.94
C PRO A 19 -4.70 1.96 -1.49
N HIS A 20 -5.71 2.78 -1.24
CA HIS A 20 -5.77 4.18 -1.68
C HIS A 20 -5.22 5.18 -0.67
N ALA A 21 -5.54 5.00 0.62
CA ALA A 21 -5.08 5.89 1.67
C ALA A 21 -5.04 5.17 3.02
N ILE A 22 -4.21 5.69 3.93
CA ILE A 22 -4.15 5.21 5.31
C ILE A 22 -3.88 6.37 6.27
N THR A 23 -4.56 6.36 7.41
CA THR A 23 -4.29 7.26 8.54
C THR A 23 -4.05 6.46 9.80
N LEU A 24 -2.88 6.64 10.40
CA LEU A 24 -2.44 5.96 11.61
C LEU A 24 -2.26 6.98 12.74
N THR A 25 -3.12 6.95 13.74
CA THR A 25 -3.07 7.85 14.92
C THR A 25 -2.78 7.07 16.19
N GLY A 26 -1.87 7.57 17.03
CA GLY A 26 -1.55 6.98 18.33
C GLY A 26 -0.59 5.77 18.29
N PHE A 27 -0.17 5.34 17.10
CA PHE A 27 0.73 4.20 16.94
C PHE A 27 2.13 4.49 17.49
N LYS A 28 2.64 3.58 18.35
CA LYS A 28 3.97 3.71 18.97
C LYS A 28 5.07 3.85 17.92
N GLY A 29 5.06 3.02 16.88
CA GLY A 29 6.09 3.03 15.83
C GLY A 29 6.13 4.33 15.01
N ILE A 30 4.98 5.01 14.85
CA ILE A 30 4.91 6.33 14.21
C ILE A 30 5.45 7.40 15.15
N ARG A 31 5.05 7.39 16.43
CA ARG A 31 5.55 8.33 17.43
C ARG A 31 7.05 8.23 17.66
N SER A 32 7.56 7.04 17.97
CA SER A 32 8.99 6.84 18.22
C SER A 32 9.82 6.93 16.95
N GLY A 33 9.25 6.54 15.80
CA GLY A 33 9.98 6.48 14.54
C GLY A 33 9.99 7.80 13.77
N LEU A 34 8.92 8.56 13.77
CA LEU A 34 8.79 9.79 12.99
C LEU A 34 8.63 11.04 13.86
N GLY A 35 8.45 10.91 15.18
CA GLY A 35 8.16 12.03 16.07
C GLY A 35 6.78 12.64 15.83
N ARG A 36 5.85 11.87 15.24
CA ARG A 36 4.50 12.32 14.87
C ARG A 36 3.45 11.50 15.59
N ASP A 37 2.36 12.13 16.03
CA ASP A 37 1.23 11.40 16.63
C ASP A 37 0.33 10.75 15.58
N THR A 38 0.24 11.39 14.41
CA THR A 38 -0.51 10.90 13.25
C THR A 38 0.39 10.83 12.02
N LEU A 39 0.28 9.73 11.26
CA LEU A 39 0.76 9.61 9.89
C LEU A 39 -0.46 9.49 8.98
N SER A 40 -0.55 10.32 7.94
CA SER A 40 -1.54 10.18 6.88
C SER A 40 -0.81 10.09 5.55
N LEU A 41 -1.16 9.09 4.74
CA LEU A 41 -0.62 8.86 3.41
C LEU A 41 -1.78 8.72 2.43
N ASP A 42 -1.73 9.55 1.39
CA ASP A 42 -2.55 9.42 0.19
C ASP A 42 -1.70 8.68 -0.86
N LEU A 43 -2.01 7.41 -1.08
CA LEU A 43 -1.24 6.54 -1.97
C LEU A 43 -1.57 6.79 -3.43
N ASP A 44 -2.76 7.28 -3.74
CA ASP A 44 -3.11 7.69 -5.10
C ASP A 44 -2.19 8.84 -5.54
N THR A 45 -1.97 9.83 -4.66
CA THR A 45 -1.05 10.93 -4.93
C THR A 45 0.42 10.51 -4.87
N LEU A 46 0.81 9.64 -3.92
CA LEU A 46 2.21 9.28 -3.70
C LEU A 46 2.74 8.22 -4.69
N ALA A 47 1.90 7.31 -5.14
CA ALA A 47 2.27 6.19 -6.00
C ALA A 47 1.74 6.33 -7.44
N GLY A 48 0.64 7.06 -7.66
CA GLY A 48 0.01 7.19 -8.97
C GLY A 48 -0.21 5.81 -9.60
N ASP A 49 0.29 5.63 -10.82
CA ASP A 49 0.12 4.40 -11.62
C ASP A 49 1.17 3.32 -11.28
N ALA A 50 1.95 3.50 -10.20
CA ALA A 50 3.03 2.58 -9.86
C ALA A 50 2.50 1.20 -9.43
N VAL A 51 3.00 0.16 -10.09
CA VAL A 51 2.68 -1.25 -9.76
C VAL A 51 3.46 -1.75 -8.53
N LEU A 52 4.61 -1.13 -8.23
CA LEU A 52 5.45 -1.51 -7.09
C LEU A 52 6.00 -0.26 -6.39
N VAL A 53 5.76 -0.17 -5.09
CA VAL A 53 6.21 0.92 -4.23
C VAL A 53 7.16 0.39 -3.17
N ALA A 54 8.27 1.09 -2.96
CA ALA A 54 9.21 0.77 -1.89
C ALA A 54 9.04 1.73 -0.70
N ILE A 55 8.95 1.17 0.51
CA ILE A 55 8.95 1.95 1.75
C ILE A 55 10.38 1.99 2.30
N GLY A 56 11.06 3.11 2.09
CA GLY A 56 12.44 3.34 2.52
C GLY A 56 12.57 3.96 3.92
N GLY A 57 13.79 3.91 4.48
CA GLY A 57 14.14 4.63 5.71
C GLY A 57 14.94 3.78 6.71
N ALA A 58 15.58 4.45 7.68
CA ALA A 58 16.37 3.79 8.73
C ALA A 58 15.53 2.84 9.61
N ASN A 59 16.20 1.96 10.36
CA ASN A 59 15.54 1.08 11.32
C ASN A 59 14.80 1.90 12.40
N GLY A 60 13.67 1.37 12.85
CA GLY A 60 12.82 2.05 13.84
C GLY A 60 11.97 3.20 13.30
N ARG A 61 11.99 3.53 12.00
CA ARG A 61 11.21 4.63 11.40
C ARG A 61 9.72 4.35 11.14
N GLY A 62 9.18 3.26 11.69
CA GLY A 62 7.74 2.94 11.56
C GLY A 62 7.34 2.19 10.29
N LYS A 63 8.30 1.67 9.51
CA LYS A 63 8.02 0.93 8.25
C LYS A 63 7.13 -0.29 8.46
N THR A 64 7.48 -1.16 9.42
CA THR A 64 6.68 -2.34 9.79
C THR A 64 5.31 -1.92 10.30
N THR A 65 5.23 -0.86 11.12
CA THR A 65 3.94 -0.32 11.57
C THR A 65 3.05 0.10 10.41
N LEU A 66 3.60 0.73 9.37
CA LEU A 66 2.85 1.08 8.18
C LEU A 66 2.39 -0.17 7.41
N MET A 67 3.31 -1.10 7.11
CA MET A 67 2.99 -2.33 6.37
C MET A 67 1.97 -3.22 7.08
N ASP A 68 2.10 -3.39 8.40
CA ASP A 68 1.20 -4.23 9.20
C ASP A 68 -0.24 -3.69 9.23
N ASN A 69 -0.46 -2.41 8.90
CA ASN A 69 -1.77 -1.79 8.88
C ASN A 69 -2.27 -1.49 7.46
N LEU A 70 -1.48 -1.78 6.42
CA LEU A 70 -1.83 -1.52 5.03
C LEU A 70 -2.68 -2.65 4.43
N HIS A 71 -3.78 -2.95 5.12
CA HIS A 71 -4.78 -3.93 4.70
C HIS A 71 -6.17 -3.42 5.09
N PRO A 72 -7.25 -3.93 4.46
CA PRO A 72 -8.61 -3.61 4.89
C PRO A 72 -8.83 -4.01 6.36
N LEU A 73 -9.57 -3.19 7.11
CA LEU A 73 -10.15 -3.61 8.39
C LEU A 73 -11.24 -4.66 8.10
N CYS A 74 -11.08 -5.85 8.66
CA CYS A 74 -12.07 -6.93 8.60
C CYS A 74 -13.18 -6.72 9.63
#